data_AF-C6IY03-F1
#
_entry.id   AF-C6IY03-F1
#
_cell.length_a   1.000
_cell.length_b   1.000
_cell.length_c   1.000
_cell.angle_alpha   90.00
_cell.angle_beta   90.00
_cell.angle_gamma   90.00
#
_symmetry.space_group_name_H-M   'P 1'
#
loop_
_entity.id
_entity.type
_entity.pdbx_description
1 polymer ?
#
loop_
_entity_poly.entity_id
_entity_poly.type
_entity_poly.pdbx_seq_one_letter_code
_entity_poly.pdbx_strand_id
1 'polypeptide(L)'
;MRVYLTRTGVVETVPLEQYVTGVLAAEMPADFELAAIKAQAIAARTFIVQRLAAGEPSGTGSKDADVNDTANHQVYLPRAELEEWPSRGKGAELEKLRQAVRQTAGIVMTFRGQPITASFFSSSGGYTENSEEYWSLKIPYLRSVPSPWDAAINPNNRETVEMPLTQLYAKLGQKVPEPVQTALAALDQGEAQAKAAASKLSADKLFKILSWTTGRRVKEIRIGDKVYTGREVREKLDLRSSQFTLAVAGDTVKITTYGYGHGVGMSQWGANGMAKEGYTTTQILKHYYTGISFQQVSHFLK
;
A
#
# COMPACT_ATOMS: atom_id res chain seq x y z
N MET A 1 -5.84 8.00 23.69
CA MET A 1 -6.48 7.80 22.38
C MET A 1 -7.41 6.62 22.46
N ARG A 2 -8.53 6.69 21.76
CA ARG A 2 -9.60 5.69 21.71
C ARG A 2 -9.59 4.99 20.35
N VAL A 3 -9.40 3.68 20.33
CA VAL A 3 -9.28 2.86 19.12
C VAL A 3 -10.47 1.92 19.04
N TYR A 4 -11.24 1.99 17.97
CA TYR A 4 -12.33 1.05 17.70
C TYR A 4 -11.80 -0.24 17.08
N LEU A 5 -12.00 -1.35 17.77
CA LEU A 5 -11.65 -2.70 17.31
C LEU A 5 -12.81 -3.27 16.49
N THR A 6 -12.71 -3.23 15.16
CA THR A 6 -13.83 -3.57 14.27
C THR A 6 -14.33 -5.00 14.43
N ARG A 7 -13.46 -5.94 14.81
CA ARG A 7 -13.82 -7.35 15.03
C ARG A 7 -14.68 -7.59 16.27
N THR A 8 -14.48 -6.81 17.33
CA THR A 8 -15.14 -7.03 18.63
C THR A 8 -16.17 -5.96 18.96
N GLY A 9 -16.15 -4.82 18.26
CA GLY A 9 -16.97 -3.65 18.54
C GLY A 9 -16.51 -2.86 19.77
N VAL A 10 -15.38 -3.22 20.38
CA VAL A 10 -14.87 -2.59 21.61
C VAL A 10 -14.05 -1.36 21.27
N VAL A 11 -14.17 -0.31 22.08
CA VAL A 11 -13.27 0.86 22.05
C VAL A 11 -12.21 0.70 23.13
N GLU A 12 -10.95 0.56 22.72
CA GLU A 12 -9.81 0.50 23.62
C GLU A 12 -9.22 1.91 23.84
N THR A 13 -8.92 2.27 25.10
CA THR A 13 -8.20 3.52 25.40
C THR A 13 -6.74 3.24 25.72
N VAL A 14 -5.82 3.76 24.89
CA VAL A 14 -4.38 3.55 25.03
C VAL A 14 -3.59 4.87 24.95
N PRO A 15 -2.41 4.96 25.61
CA PRO A 15 -1.43 6.00 25.35
C PRO A 15 -0.98 6.03 23.88
N LEU A 16 -0.64 7.21 23.37
CA LEU A 16 -0.22 7.39 21.97
C LEU A 16 0.93 6.46 21.57
N GLU A 17 1.97 6.38 22.39
CA GLU A 17 3.16 5.56 22.08
C GLU A 17 2.85 4.05 22.11
N GLN A 18 1.88 3.62 22.92
CA GLN A 18 1.40 2.24 22.93
C GLN A 18 0.61 1.91 21.66
N TYR A 19 -0.21 2.84 21.18
CA TYR A 19 -0.88 2.70 19.89
C TYR A 19 0.12 2.61 18.74
N VAL A 20 1.12 3.51 18.70
CA VAL A 20 2.15 3.49 17.66
C VAL A 20 2.90 2.15 17.66
N THR A 21 3.14 1.56 18.84
CA THR A 21 3.73 0.21 18.93
C THR A 21 2.81 -0.86 18.32
N GLY A 22 1.50 -0.82 18.59
CA GLY A 22 0.52 -1.74 18.00
C GLY A 22 0.36 -1.58 16.49
N VAL A 23 0.48 -0.36 15.95
CA VAL A 23 0.54 -0.11 14.51
C VAL A 23 1.80 -0.71 13.90
N LEU A 24 2.97 -0.49 14.51
CA LEU A 24 4.23 -1.07 14.04
C LEU A 24 4.17 -2.61 13.99
N ALA A 25 3.62 -3.22 15.03
CA ALA A 25 3.46 -4.67 15.13
C ALA A 25 2.53 -5.26 14.05
N ALA A 26 1.58 -4.46 13.56
CA ALA A 26 0.65 -4.86 12.52
C ALA A 26 1.13 -4.57 11.09
N GLU A 27 1.94 -3.52 10.91
CA GLU A 27 2.26 -2.98 9.59
C GLU A 27 3.68 -3.32 9.10
N MET A 28 4.63 -3.60 10.00
CA MET A 28 6.05 -3.68 9.62
C MET A 28 6.74 -4.92 10.22
N PRO A 29 7.46 -5.72 9.39
CA PRO A 29 8.23 -6.84 9.89
C PRO A 29 9.30 -6.39 10.91
N ALA A 30 9.36 -7.06 12.06
CA ALA A 30 10.27 -6.67 13.14
C ALA A 30 11.75 -6.94 12.83
N ASP A 31 12.05 -7.75 11.81
CA ASP A 31 13.40 -8.01 11.32
C ASP A 31 13.99 -6.84 10.50
N PHE A 32 13.18 -5.86 10.12
CA PHE A 32 13.65 -4.66 9.42
C PHE A 32 14.64 -3.85 10.27
N GLU A 33 15.49 -3.07 9.61
CA GLU A 33 16.49 -2.24 10.28
C GLU A 33 15.84 -1.22 11.22
N LEU A 34 16.50 -0.96 12.36
CA LEU A 34 15.96 -0.08 13.40
C LEU A 34 15.65 1.33 12.85
N ALA A 35 16.47 1.85 11.94
CA ALA A 35 16.24 3.16 11.33
C ALA A 35 14.94 3.23 10.50
N ALA A 36 14.57 2.12 9.84
CA ALA A 36 13.33 1.99 9.09
C ALA A 36 12.12 1.87 10.03
N ILE A 37 12.23 1.07 11.09
CA ILE A 37 11.17 0.93 12.11
C ILE A 37 10.91 2.29 12.80
N LYS A 38 11.96 3.06 13.09
CA LYS A 38 11.83 4.44 13.59
C LYS A 38 11.14 5.36 12.59
N ALA A 39 11.42 5.23 11.30
CA ALA A 39 10.75 6.02 10.27
C ALA A 39 9.25 5.71 10.23
N GLN A 40 8.89 4.43 10.30
CA GLN A 40 7.50 3.98 10.42
C GLN A 40 6.83 4.50 11.69
N ALA A 41 7.53 4.51 12.84
CA ALA A 41 6.99 5.04 14.09
C ALA A 41 6.62 6.52 13.97
N ILE A 42 7.51 7.33 13.39
CA ILE A 42 7.26 8.76 13.14
C ILE A 42 6.11 8.94 12.13
N ALA A 43 6.08 8.16 11.05
CA ALA A 43 4.99 8.22 10.06
C ALA A 43 3.64 7.88 10.69
N ALA A 44 3.56 6.78 11.43
CA ALA A 44 2.34 6.36 12.11
C ALA A 44 1.88 7.40 13.15
N ARG A 45 2.79 7.90 13.98
CA ARG A 45 2.49 8.97 14.95
C ARG A 45 2.00 10.24 14.26
N THR A 46 2.62 10.62 13.14
CA THR A 46 2.21 11.82 12.40
C THR A 46 0.80 11.67 11.84
N PHE A 47 0.48 10.51 11.26
CA PHE A 47 -0.84 10.24 10.72
C PHE A 47 -1.94 10.39 11.78
N ILE A 48 -1.76 9.76 12.95
CA ILE A 48 -2.75 9.84 14.01
C ILE A 48 -2.85 11.26 14.60
N VAL A 49 -1.72 11.94 14.80
CA VAL A 49 -1.70 13.32 15.34
C VAL A 49 -2.40 14.29 14.39
N GLN A 50 -2.19 14.14 13.07
CA GLN A 50 -2.88 14.94 12.06
C GLN A 50 -4.40 14.78 12.15
N ARG A 51 -4.90 13.55 12.33
CA ARG A 51 -6.34 13.29 12.48
C ARG A 51 -6.91 13.84 13.79
N LEU A 52 -6.21 13.62 14.89
CA LEU A 52 -6.63 14.13 16.20
C LEU A 52 -6.66 15.66 16.23
N ALA A 53 -5.67 16.32 15.64
CA ALA A 53 -5.61 17.78 15.55
C ALA A 53 -6.68 18.38 14.63
N ALA A 54 -7.12 17.65 13.60
CA ALA A 54 -8.20 18.06 12.71
C ALA A 54 -9.60 17.98 13.36
N GLY A 55 -9.75 17.24 14.47
CA GLY A 55 -10.99 17.19 15.25
C GLY A 55 -12.13 16.37 14.63
N GLU A 56 -11.92 15.66 13.51
CA GLU A 56 -12.95 14.88 12.83
C GLU A 56 -12.66 13.36 12.85
N PRO A 57 -13.25 12.59 13.78
CA PRO A 57 -13.25 11.12 13.72
C PRO A 57 -14.23 10.63 12.64
N SER A 58 -13.97 10.95 11.38
CA SER A 58 -14.75 10.41 10.26
C SER A 58 -14.27 9.00 9.91
N GLY A 59 -15.22 8.09 9.63
CA GLY A 59 -14.93 6.74 9.12
C GLY A 59 -14.49 5.71 10.16
N THR A 60 -14.58 6.02 11.46
CA THR A 60 -14.20 5.12 12.57
C THR A 60 -15.17 3.95 12.74
N GLY A 61 -16.46 4.14 12.41
CA GLY A 61 -17.52 3.18 12.70
C GLY A 61 -18.08 3.29 14.13
N SER A 62 -17.52 4.18 14.95
CA SER A 62 -18.00 4.50 16.31
C SER A 62 -17.79 5.98 16.63
N LYS A 63 -18.82 6.64 17.18
CA LYS A 63 -18.74 8.05 17.60
C LYS A 63 -17.82 8.26 18.81
N ASP A 64 -17.49 7.19 19.51
CA ASP A 64 -16.68 7.22 20.73
C ASP A 64 -15.21 6.89 20.48
N ALA A 65 -14.81 6.71 19.22
CA ALA A 65 -13.44 6.38 18.83
C ALA A 65 -12.78 7.49 18.03
N ASP A 66 -11.46 7.58 18.16
CA ASP A 66 -10.64 8.51 17.40
C ASP A 66 -10.20 7.89 16.05
N VAL A 67 -10.00 6.55 16.02
CA VAL A 67 -9.59 5.74 14.85
C VAL A 67 -10.15 4.32 14.90
N ASN A 68 -10.00 3.55 13.82
CA ASN A 68 -10.23 2.10 13.80
C ASN A 68 -8.97 1.29 13.43
N ASP A 69 -9.06 -0.04 13.54
CA ASP A 69 -7.98 -1.01 13.36
C ASP A 69 -7.79 -1.51 11.90
N THR A 70 -8.35 -0.79 10.92
CA THR A 70 -8.30 -1.17 9.50
C THR A 70 -7.44 -0.21 8.67
N ALA A 71 -7.15 -0.59 7.43
CA ALA A 71 -6.43 0.24 6.46
C ALA A 71 -7.12 1.59 6.15
N ASN A 72 -8.38 1.81 6.57
CA ASN A 72 -9.04 3.13 6.52
C ASN A 72 -8.39 4.14 7.47
N HIS A 73 -7.72 3.66 8.53
CA HIS A 73 -6.87 4.44 9.40
C HIS A 73 -5.45 3.87 9.34
N GLN A 74 -5.17 2.87 10.17
CA GLN A 74 -3.93 2.10 10.20
C GLN A 74 -4.29 0.73 10.77
N VAL A 75 -3.69 -0.34 10.24
CA VAL A 75 -3.88 -1.65 10.88
C VAL A 75 -3.26 -1.57 12.28
N TYR A 76 -4.01 -2.03 13.27
CA TYR A 76 -3.62 -1.94 14.68
C TYR A 76 -3.74 -3.31 15.34
N LEU A 77 -2.66 -3.76 15.98
CA LEU A 77 -2.72 -4.94 16.83
C LEU A 77 -3.16 -4.54 18.25
N PRO A 78 -4.27 -5.11 18.77
CA PRO A 78 -4.78 -4.79 20.11
C PRO A 78 -3.74 -5.01 21.21
N ARG A 79 -3.80 -4.21 22.28
CA ARG A 79 -2.82 -4.27 23.37
C ARG A 79 -2.73 -5.67 23.99
N ALA A 80 -3.87 -6.30 24.24
CA ALA A 80 -3.92 -7.63 24.83
C ALA A 80 -3.15 -8.65 23.98
N GLU A 81 -3.35 -8.61 22.65
CA GLU A 81 -2.63 -9.49 21.73
C GLU A 81 -1.13 -9.16 21.69
N LEU A 82 -0.77 -7.88 21.71
CA LEU A 82 0.63 -7.43 21.75
C LEU A 82 1.35 -7.86 23.03
N GLU A 83 0.65 -7.85 24.17
CA GLU A 83 1.19 -8.27 25.47
C GLU A 83 1.42 -9.79 25.55
N GLU A 84 0.77 -10.59 24.70
CA GLU A 84 1.01 -12.02 24.56
C GLU A 84 2.22 -12.37 23.67
N TRP A 85 2.83 -11.40 22.97
CA TRP A 85 3.98 -11.69 22.10
C TRP A 85 5.15 -12.37 22.81
N PRO A 86 5.58 -11.94 24.02
CA PRO A 86 6.66 -12.60 24.75
C PRO A 86 6.38 -14.08 25.04
N SER A 87 5.16 -14.44 25.46
CA SER A 87 4.80 -15.84 25.73
C SER A 87 4.72 -16.68 24.44
N ARG A 88 4.54 -16.04 23.29
CA ARG A 88 4.60 -16.65 21.95
C ARG A 88 6.00 -16.63 21.33
N GLY A 89 7.03 -16.31 22.11
CA GLY A 89 8.43 -16.27 21.65
C GLY A 89 8.83 -15.03 20.86
N LYS A 90 7.96 -14.01 20.76
CA LYS A 90 8.20 -12.75 20.03
C LYS A 90 8.65 -11.59 20.92
N GLY A 91 9.31 -11.91 22.04
CA GLY A 91 9.71 -10.91 23.04
C GLY A 91 10.76 -9.93 22.54
N ALA A 92 11.74 -10.41 21.76
CA ALA A 92 12.81 -9.60 21.22
C ALA A 92 12.30 -8.62 20.14
N GLU A 93 11.39 -9.09 19.29
CA GLU A 93 10.69 -8.31 18.29
C GLU A 93 9.91 -7.18 18.94
N LEU A 94 9.10 -7.50 19.95
CA LEU A 94 8.34 -6.50 20.71
C LEU A 94 9.25 -5.45 21.34
N GLU A 95 10.38 -5.86 21.92
CA GLU A 95 11.31 -4.92 22.53
C GLU A 95 11.99 -4.01 21.49
N LYS A 96 12.32 -4.53 20.30
CA LYS A 96 12.86 -3.72 19.19
C LYS A 96 11.84 -2.68 18.71
N LEU A 97 10.56 -3.06 18.60
CA LEU A 97 9.49 -2.10 18.27
C LEU A 97 9.37 -1.02 19.35
N ARG A 98 9.32 -1.41 20.63
CA ARG A 98 9.28 -0.47 21.76
C ARG A 98 10.50 0.44 21.79
N GLN A 99 11.69 -0.08 21.50
CA GLN A 99 12.90 0.72 21.39
C GLN A 99 12.78 1.79 20.30
N ALA A 100 12.31 1.44 19.10
CA ALA A 100 12.12 2.39 18.01
C ALA A 100 11.12 3.50 18.38
N VAL A 101 10.01 3.11 19.03
CA VAL A 101 8.98 4.04 19.51
C VAL A 101 9.56 4.99 20.58
N ARG A 102 10.23 4.46 21.62
CA ARG A 102 10.86 5.27 22.67
C ARG A 102 11.90 6.25 22.12
N GLN A 103 12.74 5.80 21.18
CA GLN A 103 13.78 6.64 20.56
C GLN A 103 13.23 7.69 19.59
N THR A 104 11.93 7.65 19.27
CA THR A 104 11.24 8.63 18.43
C THR A 104 10.03 9.25 19.11
N ALA A 105 9.94 9.11 20.44
CA ALA A 105 8.77 9.53 21.21
C ALA A 105 8.43 11.00 20.94
N GLY A 106 7.15 11.26 20.68
CA GLY A 106 6.63 12.59 20.38
C GLY A 106 7.04 13.19 19.04
N ILE A 107 7.99 12.61 18.28
CA ILE A 107 8.42 13.17 17.00
C ILE A 107 7.35 12.94 15.92
N VAL A 108 6.95 14.02 15.25
CA VAL A 108 6.04 14.03 14.09
C VAL A 108 6.62 14.83 12.92
N MET A 109 6.15 14.55 11.71
CA MET A 109 6.50 15.28 10.49
C MET A 109 5.49 16.38 10.21
N THR A 110 6.00 17.53 9.78
CA THR A 110 5.20 18.71 9.49
C THR A 110 5.57 19.29 8.13
N PHE A 111 4.62 19.95 7.50
CA PHE A 111 4.84 20.79 6.33
C PHE A 111 4.15 22.13 6.56
N ARG A 112 4.91 23.23 6.45
CA ARG A 112 4.43 24.58 6.81
C ARG A 112 3.83 24.65 8.22
N GLY A 113 4.48 23.97 9.17
CA GLY A 113 4.09 23.97 10.58
C GLY A 113 2.89 23.10 10.96
N GLN A 114 2.25 22.42 9.99
CA GLN A 114 1.12 21.53 10.25
C GLN A 114 1.52 20.06 10.08
N PRO A 115 0.98 19.12 10.89
CA PRO A 115 1.23 17.70 10.72
C PRO A 115 0.80 17.23 9.33
N ILE A 116 1.64 16.41 8.68
CA ILE A 116 1.37 15.96 7.31
C ILE A 116 0.44 14.74 7.27
N THR A 117 -0.15 14.49 6.10
CA THR A 117 -0.66 13.15 5.75
C THR A 117 0.51 12.22 5.47
N ALA A 118 0.95 11.47 6.49
CA ALA A 118 2.11 10.58 6.41
C ALA A 118 1.73 9.19 5.84
N SER A 119 1.30 9.14 4.58
CA SER A 119 0.94 7.88 3.92
C SER A 119 2.16 6.98 3.67
N PHE A 120 1.98 5.68 3.87
CA PHE A 120 3.01 4.67 3.63
C PHE A 120 2.38 3.41 3.03
N PHE A 121 3.20 2.57 2.42
CA PHE A 121 2.77 1.34 1.77
C PHE A 121 3.89 0.29 1.81
N SER A 122 3.58 -0.96 1.49
CA SER A 122 4.54 -2.06 1.64
C SER A 122 5.76 -1.92 0.74
N SER A 123 5.57 -1.99 -0.59
CA SER A 123 6.69 -1.89 -1.51
C SER A 123 6.36 -1.22 -2.83
N SER A 124 7.37 -0.61 -3.44
CA SER A 124 7.29 0.08 -4.71
C SER A 124 7.75 -0.84 -5.85
N GLY A 125 7.30 -0.55 -7.08
CA GLY A 125 7.89 -1.13 -8.28
C GLY A 125 9.07 -0.30 -8.83
N GLY A 126 9.76 0.46 -7.97
CA GLY A 126 10.93 1.28 -8.30
C GLY A 126 10.75 2.78 -8.07
N TYR A 127 9.50 3.26 -8.00
CA TYR A 127 9.16 4.66 -7.74
C TYR A 127 7.89 4.77 -6.88
N THR A 128 7.81 5.86 -6.11
CA THR A 128 6.56 6.28 -5.44
C THR A 128 5.67 7.07 -6.40
N GLU A 129 4.41 7.30 -6.05
CA GLU A 129 3.43 8.06 -6.82
C GLU A 129 3.30 9.50 -6.33
N ASN A 130 2.97 10.42 -7.25
CA ASN A 130 2.37 11.68 -6.83
C ASN A 130 0.97 11.43 -6.29
N SER A 131 0.58 12.16 -5.25
CA SER A 131 -0.72 11.96 -4.60
C SER A 131 -1.91 12.09 -5.55
N GLU A 132 -1.87 13.02 -6.51
CA GLU A 132 -2.94 13.28 -7.50
C GLU A 132 -3.01 12.25 -8.64
N GLU A 133 -2.05 11.33 -8.72
CA GLU A 133 -2.07 10.25 -9.71
C GLU A 133 -2.74 8.98 -9.15
N TYR A 134 -2.90 8.89 -7.82
CA TYR A 134 -3.60 7.80 -7.13
C TYR A 134 -4.90 8.27 -6.44
N TRP A 135 -4.87 9.48 -5.86
CA TRP A 135 -6.02 10.22 -5.35
C TRP A 135 -6.28 11.44 -6.23
N SER A 136 -7.26 12.29 -5.90
CA SER A 136 -7.59 13.48 -6.70
C SER A 136 -6.85 14.75 -6.26
N LEU A 137 -6.24 14.76 -5.07
CA LEU A 137 -5.65 15.95 -4.48
C LEU A 137 -4.13 15.97 -4.64
N LYS A 138 -3.60 17.11 -5.12
CA LYS A 138 -2.16 17.37 -5.14
C LYS A 138 -1.67 17.80 -3.75
N ILE A 139 -0.77 17.01 -3.18
CA ILE A 139 -0.23 17.19 -1.84
C ILE A 139 1.29 17.43 -1.97
N PRO A 140 1.80 18.66 -1.69
CA PRO A 140 3.17 19.07 -2.02
C PRO A 140 4.30 18.17 -1.50
N TYR A 141 4.09 17.53 -0.35
CA TYR A 141 5.07 16.64 0.27
C TYR A 141 4.93 15.15 -0.13
N LEU A 142 3.89 14.78 -0.89
CA LEU A 142 3.68 13.40 -1.40
C LEU A 142 3.94 13.36 -2.90
N ARG A 143 5.21 13.40 -3.27
CA ARG A 143 5.69 13.43 -4.66
C ARG A 143 6.35 12.11 -5.03
N SER A 144 6.36 11.82 -6.33
CA SER A 144 7.09 10.67 -6.86
C SER A 144 8.60 10.84 -6.63
N VAL A 145 9.21 9.86 -5.98
CA VAL A 145 10.66 9.75 -5.77
C VAL A 145 11.13 8.34 -6.14
N PRO A 146 12.40 8.17 -6.55
CA PRO A 146 12.97 6.84 -6.77
C PRO A 146 12.96 6.02 -5.48
N SER A 147 12.67 4.72 -5.59
CA SER A 147 12.76 3.75 -4.51
C SER A 147 13.31 2.43 -5.10
N PRO A 148 14.59 2.41 -5.52
CA PRO A 148 15.16 1.27 -6.24
C PRO A 148 15.37 0.03 -5.36
N TRP A 149 15.44 0.21 -4.03
CA TRP A 149 15.83 -0.86 -3.11
C TRP A 149 14.81 -1.99 -3.03
N ASP A 150 13.52 -1.68 -3.15
CA ASP A 150 12.41 -2.63 -2.99
C ASP A 150 12.61 -3.91 -3.79
N ALA A 151 13.00 -3.78 -5.06
CA ALA A 151 13.16 -4.92 -5.97
C ALA A 151 14.30 -5.85 -5.57
N ALA A 152 15.33 -5.33 -4.91
CA ALA A 152 16.50 -6.11 -4.50
C ALA A 152 16.28 -6.86 -3.18
N ILE A 153 15.51 -6.29 -2.26
CA ILE A 153 15.41 -6.81 -0.88
C ILE A 153 14.06 -7.42 -0.54
N ASN A 154 12.98 -7.08 -1.27
CA ASN A 154 11.67 -7.68 -1.04
C ASN A 154 11.49 -8.91 -1.93
N PRO A 155 11.51 -10.14 -1.38
CA PRO A 155 11.33 -11.36 -2.17
C PRO A 155 9.95 -11.44 -2.83
N ASN A 156 8.98 -10.70 -2.28
CA ASN A 156 7.60 -10.62 -2.73
C ASN A 156 7.32 -9.37 -3.57
N ASN A 157 8.35 -8.70 -4.10
CA ASN A 157 8.15 -7.47 -4.89
C ASN A 157 7.48 -7.70 -6.24
N ARG A 158 7.37 -8.96 -6.65
CA ARG A 158 6.68 -9.39 -7.87
C ARG A 158 5.71 -10.52 -7.53
N GLU A 159 4.50 -10.44 -8.07
CA GLU A 159 3.50 -11.51 -7.98
C GLU A 159 2.86 -11.70 -9.35
N THR A 160 2.52 -12.94 -9.70
CA THR A 160 1.69 -13.23 -10.87
C THR A 160 0.40 -13.91 -10.42
N VAL A 161 -0.73 -13.33 -10.81
CA VAL A 161 -2.05 -13.93 -10.68
C VAL A 161 -2.49 -14.43 -12.04
N GLU A 162 -3.07 -15.63 -12.08
CA GLU A 162 -3.64 -16.21 -13.30
C GLU A 162 -5.15 -16.38 -13.12
N MET A 163 -5.93 -16.01 -14.13
CA MET A 163 -7.37 -16.21 -14.13
C MET A 163 -7.91 -16.40 -15.55
N PRO A 164 -9.02 -17.13 -15.75
CA PRO A 164 -9.69 -17.18 -17.04
C PRO A 164 -10.12 -15.79 -17.52
N LEU A 165 -10.07 -15.54 -18.82
CA LEU A 165 -10.53 -14.29 -19.43
C LEU A 165 -11.99 -14.00 -19.07
N THR A 166 -12.83 -15.04 -19.00
CA THR A 166 -14.23 -14.93 -18.57
C THR A 166 -14.35 -14.37 -17.15
N GLN A 167 -13.51 -14.84 -16.23
CA GLN A 167 -13.45 -14.34 -14.86
C GLN A 167 -12.95 -12.89 -14.80
N LEU A 168 -11.94 -12.53 -15.60
CA LEU A 168 -11.46 -11.15 -15.69
C LEU A 168 -12.58 -10.19 -16.12
N TYR A 169 -13.32 -10.49 -17.20
CA TYR A 169 -14.41 -9.63 -17.65
C TYR A 169 -15.53 -9.56 -16.60
N ALA A 170 -15.87 -10.68 -15.94
CA ALA A 170 -16.86 -10.70 -14.87
C ALA A 170 -16.47 -9.80 -13.69
N LYS A 171 -15.23 -9.90 -13.19
CA LYS A 171 -14.71 -9.04 -12.11
C LYS A 171 -14.67 -7.56 -12.52
N LEU A 172 -14.42 -7.27 -13.81
CA LEU A 172 -14.48 -5.90 -14.34
C LEU A 172 -15.91 -5.37 -14.58
N GLY A 173 -16.94 -6.19 -14.35
CA GLY A 173 -18.34 -5.83 -14.62
C GLY A 173 -18.63 -5.67 -16.11
N GLN A 174 -18.00 -6.49 -16.94
CA GLN A 174 -18.15 -6.49 -18.40
C GLN A 174 -18.69 -7.83 -18.88
N LYS A 175 -19.47 -7.80 -19.96
CA LYS A 175 -19.71 -9.02 -20.75
C LYS A 175 -18.43 -9.34 -21.52
N VAL A 176 -18.16 -10.64 -21.71
CA VAL A 176 -17.06 -11.07 -22.58
C VAL A 176 -17.36 -10.59 -24.01
N PRO A 177 -16.47 -9.86 -24.69
CA PRO A 177 -16.71 -9.43 -26.08
C PRO A 177 -16.95 -10.62 -27.01
N GLU A 178 -17.87 -10.49 -27.98
CA GLU A 178 -18.20 -11.57 -28.92
C GLU A 178 -16.96 -12.14 -29.63
N PRO A 179 -16.00 -11.33 -30.13
CA PRO A 179 -14.78 -11.87 -30.74
C PRO A 179 -13.94 -12.74 -29.79
N VAL A 180 -13.96 -12.42 -28.49
CA VAL A 180 -13.27 -13.21 -27.45
C VAL A 180 -14.03 -14.51 -27.20
N GLN A 181 -15.36 -14.49 -27.12
CA GLN A 181 -16.17 -15.70 -26.97
C GLN A 181 -15.96 -16.67 -28.12
N THR A 182 -15.99 -16.18 -29.37
CA THR A 182 -15.74 -17.00 -30.56
C THR A 182 -14.34 -17.60 -30.54
N ALA A 183 -13.33 -16.83 -30.14
CA ALA A 183 -11.96 -17.33 -30.04
C ALA A 183 -11.83 -18.39 -28.93
N LEU A 184 -12.43 -18.18 -27.77
CA LEU A 184 -12.44 -19.16 -26.67
C LEU A 184 -13.09 -20.49 -27.10
N ALA A 185 -14.24 -20.45 -27.77
CA ALA A 185 -14.93 -21.65 -28.25
C ALA A 185 -14.13 -22.42 -29.33
N ALA A 186 -13.20 -21.75 -30.02
CA ALA A 186 -12.35 -22.35 -31.04
C ALA A 186 -11.04 -22.93 -30.49
N LEU A 187 -10.72 -22.72 -29.21
CA LEU A 187 -9.52 -23.30 -28.59
C LEU A 187 -9.55 -24.83 -28.55
N ASP A 188 -10.74 -25.42 -28.45
CA ASP A 188 -10.93 -26.88 -28.39
C ASP A 188 -11.18 -27.53 -29.78
N GLN A 189 -11.18 -26.75 -30.86
CA GLN A 189 -11.60 -27.21 -32.21
C GLN A 189 -10.45 -27.68 -33.11
N GLY A 190 -9.38 -28.21 -32.52
CA GLY A 190 -8.18 -28.72 -33.22
C GLY A 190 -7.01 -27.73 -33.29
N GLU A 191 -5.80 -28.24 -33.54
CA GLU A 191 -4.55 -27.49 -33.36
C GLU A 191 -4.44 -26.21 -34.22
N ALA A 192 -4.88 -26.27 -35.48
CA ALA A 192 -4.83 -25.12 -36.38
C ALA A 192 -5.80 -23.99 -35.95
N GLN A 193 -7.01 -24.37 -35.55
CA GLN A 193 -8.06 -23.48 -35.04
C GLN A 193 -7.64 -22.87 -33.70
N ALA A 194 -7.08 -23.69 -32.80
CA ALA A 194 -6.55 -23.26 -31.51
C ALA A 194 -5.44 -22.22 -31.68
N LYS A 195 -4.52 -22.42 -32.63
CA LYS A 195 -3.44 -21.46 -32.93
C LYS A 195 -3.99 -20.13 -33.47
N ALA A 196 -4.98 -20.17 -34.35
CA ALA A 196 -5.63 -18.97 -34.87
C ALA A 196 -6.43 -18.22 -33.78
N ALA A 197 -7.12 -18.95 -32.90
CA ALA A 197 -7.83 -18.43 -31.75
C ALA A 197 -6.87 -17.78 -30.74
N ALA A 198 -5.78 -18.46 -30.37
CA ALA A 198 -4.77 -17.94 -29.46
C ALA A 198 -4.16 -16.62 -29.96
N SER A 199 -3.93 -16.50 -31.28
CA SER A 199 -3.48 -15.24 -31.88
C SER A 199 -4.50 -14.10 -31.72
N LYS A 200 -5.81 -14.38 -31.70
CA LYS A 200 -6.85 -13.37 -31.47
C LYS A 200 -6.97 -12.98 -29.99
N LEU A 201 -6.62 -13.89 -29.09
CA LEU A 201 -6.65 -13.68 -27.64
C LEU A 201 -5.37 -13.03 -27.09
N SER A 202 -4.41 -12.67 -27.94
CA SER A 202 -3.13 -12.10 -27.49
C SER A 202 -3.33 -10.81 -26.68
N ALA A 203 -2.47 -10.60 -25.67
CA ALA A 203 -2.62 -9.51 -24.71
C ALA A 203 -2.67 -8.12 -25.37
N ASP A 204 -1.90 -7.90 -26.43
CA ASP A 204 -1.84 -6.64 -27.20
C ASP A 204 -3.15 -6.32 -27.93
N LYS A 205 -3.96 -7.33 -28.26
CA LYS A 205 -5.28 -7.15 -28.89
C LYS A 205 -6.37 -6.91 -27.85
N LEU A 206 -6.27 -7.58 -26.70
CA LEU A 206 -7.30 -7.49 -25.64
C LEU A 206 -7.10 -6.27 -24.73
N PHE A 207 -5.86 -5.84 -24.54
CA PHE A 207 -5.49 -4.84 -23.56
C PHE A 207 -4.58 -3.80 -24.18
N LYS A 208 -4.91 -2.52 -23.96
CA LYS A 208 -4.05 -1.40 -24.40
C LYS A 208 -3.81 -0.44 -23.25
N ILE A 209 -2.60 -0.45 -22.71
CA ILE A 209 -2.17 0.59 -21.77
C ILE A 209 -2.09 1.91 -22.53
N LEU A 210 -2.83 2.91 -22.06
CA LEU A 210 -2.98 4.20 -22.73
C LEU A 210 -1.98 5.22 -22.17
N SER A 211 -1.74 5.19 -20.87
CA SER A 211 -0.87 6.14 -20.19
C SER A 211 -0.29 5.54 -18.90
N TRP A 212 0.85 6.10 -18.47
CA TRP A 212 1.54 5.73 -17.24
C TRP A 212 1.60 6.94 -16.32
N THR A 213 1.62 6.70 -15.01
CA THR A 213 1.90 7.73 -14.02
C THR A 213 3.39 8.04 -13.96
N THR A 214 3.74 9.12 -13.27
CA THR A 214 5.14 9.49 -13.00
C THR A 214 5.90 8.35 -12.29
N GLY A 215 5.24 7.67 -11.35
CA GLY A 215 5.79 6.54 -10.61
C GLY A 215 5.71 5.19 -11.34
N ARG A 216 5.45 5.20 -12.66
CA ARG A 216 5.45 4.02 -13.54
C ARG A 216 4.35 3.01 -13.26
N ARG A 217 3.24 3.43 -12.63
CA ARG A 217 2.00 2.65 -12.54
C ARG A 217 1.13 2.88 -13.78
N VAL A 218 0.25 1.94 -14.08
CA VAL A 218 -0.77 2.09 -15.13
C VAL A 218 -1.70 3.22 -14.71
N LYS A 219 -1.73 4.30 -15.50
CA LYS A 219 -2.66 5.40 -15.26
C LYS A 219 -4.00 5.07 -15.88
N GLU A 220 -4.00 4.75 -17.18
CA GLU A 220 -5.19 4.33 -17.92
C GLU A 220 -4.90 3.12 -18.80
N ILE A 221 -5.87 2.21 -18.87
CA ILE A 221 -5.84 1.01 -19.70
C ILE A 221 -7.20 0.77 -20.33
N ARG A 222 -7.21 0.42 -21.61
CA ARG A 222 -8.40 -0.08 -22.31
C ARG A 222 -8.45 -1.60 -22.20
N ILE A 223 -9.59 -2.13 -21.74
CA ILE A 223 -9.90 -3.56 -21.67
C ILE A 223 -11.27 -3.77 -22.31
N GLY A 224 -11.30 -4.36 -23.51
CA GLY A 224 -12.49 -4.33 -24.36
C GLY A 224 -12.83 -2.89 -24.79
N ASP A 225 -14.10 -2.50 -24.67
CA ASP A 225 -14.59 -1.18 -25.08
C ASP A 225 -14.51 -0.12 -23.98
N LYS A 226 -14.10 -0.52 -22.77
CA LYS A 226 -14.03 0.37 -21.60
C LYS A 226 -12.60 0.77 -21.28
N VAL A 227 -12.45 2.00 -20.82
CA VAL A 227 -11.21 2.54 -20.24
C VAL A 227 -11.35 2.47 -18.72
N TYR A 228 -10.31 1.99 -18.08
CA TYR A 228 -10.16 1.91 -16.63
C TYR A 228 -8.91 2.66 -16.21
N THR A 229 -8.94 3.20 -15.00
CA THR A 229 -7.72 3.54 -14.29
C THR A 229 -6.99 2.27 -13.85
N GLY A 230 -5.67 2.31 -13.72
CA GLY A 230 -4.93 1.17 -13.16
C GLY A 230 -5.37 0.84 -11.73
N ARG A 231 -5.87 1.82 -10.98
CA ARG A 231 -6.45 1.64 -9.65
C ARG A 231 -7.75 0.83 -9.69
N GLU A 232 -8.68 1.13 -10.59
CA GLU A 232 -9.91 0.36 -10.74
C GLU A 232 -9.62 -1.09 -11.12
N VAL A 233 -8.66 -1.32 -12.01
CA VAL A 233 -8.23 -2.68 -12.35
C VAL A 233 -7.65 -3.39 -11.14
N ARG A 234 -6.77 -2.72 -10.38
CA ARG A 234 -6.19 -3.26 -9.15
C ARG A 234 -7.27 -3.66 -8.14
N GLU A 235 -8.21 -2.77 -7.85
CA GLU A 235 -9.25 -2.98 -6.85
C GLU A 235 -10.27 -4.05 -7.30
N LYS A 236 -10.67 -4.07 -8.57
CA LYS A 236 -11.65 -5.06 -9.08
C LYS A 236 -11.04 -6.46 -9.23
N LEU A 237 -9.75 -6.55 -9.51
CA LEU A 237 -9.04 -7.81 -9.71
C LEU A 237 -8.24 -8.28 -8.48
N ASP A 238 -8.35 -7.57 -7.35
CA ASP A 238 -7.66 -7.87 -6.09
C ASP A 238 -6.11 -7.95 -6.25
N LEU A 239 -5.55 -7.06 -7.06
CA LEU A 239 -4.11 -7.03 -7.35
C LEU A 239 -3.32 -6.28 -6.27
N ARG A 240 -2.07 -6.68 -6.03
CA ARG A 240 -1.17 -6.00 -5.08
C ARG A 240 -0.93 -4.53 -5.41
N SER A 241 -0.82 -4.17 -6.68
CA SER A 241 -0.57 -2.80 -7.13
C SER A 241 -1.20 -2.50 -8.48
N SER A 242 -1.21 -1.21 -8.88
CA SER A 242 -1.55 -0.77 -10.23
C SER A 242 -0.35 -0.70 -11.17
N GLN A 243 0.81 -1.24 -10.78
CA GLN A 243 1.94 -1.46 -11.69
C GLN A 243 1.93 -2.92 -12.10
N PHE A 244 1.43 -3.20 -13.30
CA PHE A 244 1.30 -4.56 -13.79
C PHE A 244 1.54 -4.69 -15.29
N THR A 245 1.88 -5.90 -15.70
CA THR A 245 1.94 -6.34 -17.09
C THR A 245 0.96 -7.48 -17.32
N LEU A 246 0.44 -7.59 -18.54
CA LEU A 246 -0.56 -8.59 -18.92
C LEU A 246 0.00 -9.48 -20.02
N ALA A 247 -0.19 -10.79 -19.87
CA ALA A 247 0.04 -11.79 -20.90
C ALA A 247 -1.18 -12.69 -21.00
N VAL A 248 -1.40 -13.33 -22.15
CA VAL A 248 -2.49 -14.31 -22.33
C VAL A 248 -1.91 -15.60 -22.87
N ALA A 249 -2.34 -16.72 -22.29
CA ALA A 249 -2.01 -18.06 -22.72
C ALA A 249 -3.30 -18.90 -22.76
N GLY A 250 -3.74 -19.27 -23.97
CA GLY A 250 -5.02 -19.95 -24.15
C GLY A 250 -6.20 -19.07 -23.71
N ASP A 251 -6.99 -19.58 -22.78
CA ASP A 251 -8.13 -18.89 -22.17
C ASP A 251 -7.77 -18.05 -20.93
N THR A 252 -6.51 -18.09 -20.51
CA THR A 252 -6.05 -17.58 -19.22
C THR A 252 -5.22 -16.31 -19.40
N VAL A 253 -5.54 -15.27 -18.64
CA VAL A 253 -4.71 -14.07 -18.50
C VAL A 253 -3.76 -14.24 -17.32
N LYS A 254 -2.49 -13.91 -17.54
CA LYS A 254 -1.45 -13.82 -16.52
C LYS A 254 -1.17 -12.35 -16.24
N ILE A 255 -1.43 -11.91 -15.01
CA ILE A 255 -1.24 -10.54 -14.56
C ILE A 255 -0.06 -10.52 -13.59
N THR A 256 1.07 -9.96 -14.02
CA THR A 256 2.24 -9.78 -13.16
C THR A 256 2.23 -8.38 -12.58
N THR A 257 2.12 -8.26 -11.26
CA THR A 257 2.22 -7.00 -10.52
C THR A 257 3.60 -6.78 -9.94
N TYR A 258 3.98 -5.51 -9.77
CA TYR A 258 5.23 -5.06 -9.16
C TYR A 258 4.94 -4.12 -8.01
N GLY A 259 5.60 -4.34 -6.87
CA GLY A 259 5.28 -3.63 -5.62
C GLY A 259 3.96 -4.08 -4.99
N TYR A 260 3.69 -3.57 -3.79
CA TYR A 260 2.44 -3.79 -3.06
C TYR A 260 2.00 -2.52 -2.34
N GLY A 261 0.84 -2.01 -2.74
CA GLY A 261 0.15 -0.90 -2.10
C GLY A 261 -0.16 0.23 -3.08
N HIS A 262 -0.67 1.34 -2.53
CA HIS A 262 -1.06 2.50 -3.33
C HIS A 262 0.13 3.28 -3.90
N GLY A 263 1.33 3.15 -3.33
CA GLY A 263 2.55 3.74 -3.88
C GLY A 263 2.83 5.18 -3.46
N VAL A 264 1.97 5.81 -2.66
CA VAL A 264 2.11 7.23 -2.27
C VAL A 264 2.81 7.35 -0.91
N GLY A 265 3.81 8.24 -0.81
CA GLY A 265 4.56 8.47 0.42
C GLY A 265 5.67 7.44 0.65
N MET A 266 5.81 6.92 1.87
CA MET A 266 6.95 6.06 2.21
C MET A 266 6.75 4.59 1.84
N SER A 267 7.70 4.01 1.09
CA SER A 267 7.81 2.56 0.94
C SER A 267 8.46 1.95 2.20
N GLN A 268 7.82 0.95 2.81
CA GLN A 268 8.39 0.25 3.98
C GLN A 268 9.64 -0.55 3.61
N TRP A 269 9.58 -1.33 2.52
CA TRP A 269 10.73 -2.06 2.02
C TRP A 269 11.82 -1.12 1.49
N GLY A 270 11.44 -0.02 0.84
CA GLY A 270 12.37 1.01 0.41
C GLY A 270 13.08 1.68 1.60
N ALA A 271 12.36 2.00 2.68
CA ALA A 271 12.94 2.50 3.92
C ALA A 271 13.93 1.51 4.56
N ASN A 272 13.61 0.21 4.52
CA ASN A 272 14.52 -0.85 4.98
C ASN A 272 15.79 -0.93 4.14
N GLY A 273 15.66 -0.79 2.82
CA GLY A 273 16.80 -0.78 1.89
C GLY A 273 17.74 0.39 2.14
N MET A 274 17.18 1.59 2.28
CA MET A 274 17.95 2.77 2.70
C MET A 274 18.64 2.54 4.05
N ALA A 275 17.93 1.99 5.03
CA ALA A 275 18.52 1.71 6.34
C ALA A 275 19.68 0.70 6.27
N LYS A 276 19.57 -0.33 5.42
CA LYS A 276 20.67 -1.30 5.15
C LYS A 276 21.89 -0.66 4.50
N GLU A 277 21.69 0.42 3.75
CA GLU A 277 22.76 1.25 3.19
C GLU A 277 23.28 2.32 4.17
N GLY A 278 22.82 2.32 5.43
CA GLY A 278 23.30 3.21 6.49
C GLY A 278 22.60 4.57 6.55
N TYR A 279 21.51 4.77 5.80
CA TYR A 279 20.74 6.01 5.89
C TYR A 279 20.06 6.14 7.26
N THR A 280 20.13 7.34 7.83
CA THR A 280 19.44 7.66 9.08
C THR A 280 17.93 7.75 8.89
N THR A 281 17.17 7.58 9.98
CA THR A 281 15.71 7.78 10.00
C THR A 281 15.27 9.10 9.36
N THR A 282 15.99 10.19 9.65
CA THR A 282 15.67 11.52 9.12
C THR A 282 15.89 11.59 7.60
N GLN A 283 16.94 10.97 7.08
CA GLN A 283 17.20 10.92 5.64
C GLN A 283 16.15 10.09 4.92
N ILE A 284 15.75 8.95 5.49
CA ILE A 284 14.65 8.11 4.97
C ILE A 284 13.37 8.93 4.85
N LEU A 285 12.95 9.60 5.93
CA LEU A 285 11.70 10.38 5.92
C LEU A 285 11.77 11.58 4.97
N LYS A 286 12.88 12.32 4.92
CA LYS A 286 13.04 13.45 3.99
C LYS A 286 13.12 13.02 2.53
N HIS A 287 13.53 11.78 2.25
CA HIS A 287 13.50 11.20 0.91
C HIS A 287 12.06 10.99 0.43
N TYR A 288 11.23 10.33 1.24
CA TYR A 288 9.85 10.00 0.86
C TYR A 288 8.85 11.14 1.00
N TYR A 289 9.11 12.11 1.88
CA TYR A 289 8.23 13.24 2.12
C TYR A 289 8.95 14.56 1.82
N THR A 290 8.62 15.19 0.68
CA THR A 290 9.36 16.36 0.19
C THR A 290 9.11 17.60 1.05
N GLY A 291 10.19 18.25 1.51
CA GLY A 291 10.11 19.55 2.20
C GLY A 291 9.57 19.49 3.62
N ILE A 292 9.52 18.32 4.25
CA ILE A 292 9.07 18.18 5.63
C ILE A 292 10.06 18.75 6.65
N SER A 293 9.53 19.07 7.82
CA SER A 293 10.27 19.35 9.06
C SER A 293 9.77 18.45 10.19
N PHE A 294 10.47 18.43 11.32
CA PHE A 294 10.11 17.62 12.49
C PHE A 294 9.70 18.52 13.64
N GLN A 295 8.64 18.13 14.35
CA GLN A 295 8.18 18.83 15.56
C GLN A 295 7.76 17.82 16.63
N GLN A 296 7.50 18.31 17.84
CA GLN A 296 7.00 17.51 18.95
C GLN A 296 5.47 17.50 18.96
N VAL A 297 4.88 16.37 19.32
CA VAL A 297 3.44 16.17 19.42
C VAL A 297 2.77 17.17 20.37
N SER A 298 3.49 17.61 21.41
CA SER A 298 3.03 18.60 22.39
C SER A 298 2.69 19.97 21.78
N HIS A 299 3.10 20.24 20.54
CA HIS A 299 2.70 21.45 19.82
C HIS A 299 1.25 21.37 19.29
N PHE A 300 0.71 20.15 19.15
CA PHE A 300 -0.57 19.89 18.48
C PHE A 300 -1.62 19.33 19.43
N LEU A 301 -1.20 18.47 20.34
CA LEU A 301 -2.06 17.80 21.31
C LEU A 301 -1.59 18.19 22.72
N LYS A 302 -2.56 18.60 23.55
CA LYS A 302 -2.34 18.90 24.97
C LYS A 302 -2.50 17.66 25.82
#